data_AF-A0A084EHG0-F1
#
_entry.id   AF-A0A084EHG0-F1
#
_cell.length_a   1.000
_cell.length_b   1.000
_cell.length_c   1.000
_cell.angle_alpha   90.00
_cell.angle_beta   90.00
_cell.angle_gamma   90.00
#
_symmetry.space_group_name_H-M   'P 1'
#
loop_
_entity.id
_entity.type
_entity.pdbx_description
1 polymer ?
#
loop_
_entity_poly.entity_id
_entity_poly.type
_entity_poly.pdbx_seq_one_letter_code
_entity_poly.pdbx_strand_id
1 'polypeptide(L)'
;MSTTYFEWIKQHGDPSLARSFFQLIPAYPIFMFLGISIVIIASIICLKLKAIPLKEFEISIFIIVPFGILGATIFGKVFLPFYQYSNTWYRIFFFWEPGMSLFGSLLFGILAGIAWFLKRSKTTMISLWVYADCIIPNILLGQVIGRWGNFYNHEILGQIVDYNSLYWLPESIRNNLFYFPNFVEFHHLNNPTDLLVNHYNWWDFNSNTWSEVQNFVNNNNQTIKDVLNQKITYHQPLFLYESIANLFLWLIVMFIINNLTRWINHPQPWELCPKAYPGWFNKQYKYLNEEQIINFNSIVPIKYKKIIVNIDNKQTVVLKLSFYQVWNKAFYYYEPDHKKVSQLESKIEEFNKIKNKDRLNFQNIKSNCRHQLDLINKKYRFKLNNLSKNSLEYQKIINLKSEEIKKNKELLMISKNNYYQKYGFWNLFFNVNIFSKEIEKLNNPNQFKIIRSGVLTGCYVLGYLIIRIILETFRQNHELFIQNHRVINFVILSAILLSGIFIILLTQFISPYKWRQIGWLYEKSY
;
A
#
# COMPACT_ATOMS: atom_id res chain seq x y z
N MET A 1 9.37 43.48 2.97
CA MET A 1 9.99 42.22 2.51
C MET A 1 11.36 42.17 3.15
N SER A 2 11.66 41.12 3.91
CA SER A 2 13.02 40.90 4.41
C SER A 2 13.91 40.53 3.21
N THR A 3 14.88 41.38 2.93
CA THR A 3 15.84 41.15 1.84
C THR A 3 16.97 40.22 2.28
N THR A 4 17.27 40.19 3.57
CA THR A 4 18.34 39.37 4.19
C THR A 4 17.80 38.53 5.34
N TYR A 5 18.54 37.48 5.71
CA TYR A 5 18.21 36.66 6.88
C TYR A 5 18.21 37.49 8.17
N PHE A 6 19.13 38.44 8.30
CA PHE A 6 19.18 39.39 9.41
C PHE A 6 17.86 40.16 9.56
N GLU A 7 17.35 40.75 8.49
CA GLU A 7 16.07 41.46 8.51
C GLU A 7 14.89 40.55 8.86
N TRP A 8 14.90 39.32 8.34
CA TRP A 8 13.86 38.34 8.64
C TRP A 8 13.86 37.97 10.12
N ILE A 9 15.03 37.67 10.70
CA ILE A 9 15.18 37.32 12.13
C ILE A 9 14.82 38.52 13.01
N LYS A 10 15.22 39.72 12.62
CA LYS A 10 14.87 40.95 13.36
C LYS A 10 13.35 41.16 13.43
N GLN A 11 12.63 40.76 12.38
CA GLN A 11 11.17 40.88 12.32
C GLN A 11 10.44 39.74 13.03
N HIS A 12 10.95 38.50 12.97
CA HIS A 12 10.25 37.30 13.45
C HIS A 12 10.80 36.72 14.76
N GLY A 13 11.95 37.19 15.22
CA GLY A 13 12.64 36.69 16.41
C GLY A 13 13.32 35.35 16.17
N ASP A 14 13.14 34.43 17.11
CA ASP A 14 13.77 33.11 17.08
C ASP A 14 13.39 32.32 15.81
N PRO A 15 14.37 31.95 14.95
CA PRO A 15 14.13 31.11 13.77
C PRO A 15 13.45 29.78 14.09
N SER A 16 13.65 29.22 15.29
CA SER A 16 13.06 27.94 15.69
C SER A 16 11.53 28.02 15.76
N LEU A 17 10.98 29.20 16.08
CA LEU A 17 9.56 29.44 16.19
C LEU A 17 8.82 29.39 14.85
N ALA A 18 9.53 29.54 13.72
CA ALA A 18 8.93 29.34 12.39
C ALA A 18 8.43 27.90 12.20
N ARG A 19 9.00 26.94 12.93
CA ARG A 19 8.66 25.51 12.85
C ARG A 19 7.48 25.12 13.74
N SER A 20 6.95 26.04 14.55
CA SER A 20 5.91 25.76 15.53
C SER A 20 4.60 26.50 15.25
N PHE A 21 3.47 25.85 15.57
CA PHE A 21 2.18 26.50 15.63
C PHE A 21 2.10 27.37 16.88
N PHE A 22 1.71 28.63 16.68
CA PHE A 22 1.53 29.62 17.75
C PHE A 22 2.74 29.72 18.68
N GLN A 23 3.95 29.43 18.17
CA GLN A 23 5.19 29.49 18.95
C GLN A 23 5.26 28.48 20.13
N LEU A 24 4.36 27.48 20.16
CA LEU A 24 4.18 26.59 21.31
C LEU A 24 4.38 25.10 20.98
N ILE A 25 3.93 24.65 19.79
CA ILE A 25 3.91 23.22 19.46
C ILE A 25 4.55 23.00 18.09
N PRO A 26 5.50 22.07 17.92
CA PRO A 26 6.09 21.78 16.62
C PRO A 26 5.01 21.38 15.61
N ALA A 27 4.97 22.07 14.46
CA ALA A 27 3.90 21.92 13.49
C ALA A 27 3.94 20.56 12.79
N TYR A 28 5.14 20.05 12.49
CA TYR A 28 5.31 18.79 11.75
C TYR A 28 4.65 17.58 12.44
N PRO A 29 4.87 17.29 13.74
CA PRO A 29 4.14 16.23 14.45
C PRO A 29 2.62 16.39 14.44
N ILE A 30 2.11 17.63 14.52
CA ILE A 30 0.66 17.91 14.45
C ILE A 30 0.12 17.51 13.08
N PHE A 31 0.75 17.96 11.99
CA PHE A 31 0.33 17.60 10.63
C PHE A 31 0.43 16.10 10.37
N MET A 32 1.47 15.44 10.89
CA MET A 32 1.61 13.98 10.79
C MET A 32 0.47 13.26 11.52
N PHE A 33 0.14 13.68 12.75
CA PHE A 33 -0.96 13.11 13.52
C PHE A 33 -2.33 13.34 12.84
N LEU A 34 -2.58 14.55 12.34
CA LEU A 34 -3.79 14.88 11.58
C LEU A 34 -3.89 14.05 10.30
N GLY A 35 -2.79 13.90 9.58
CA GLY A 35 -2.70 13.08 8.38
C GLY A 35 -3.08 11.63 8.66
N ILE A 36 -2.47 11.02 9.69
CA ILE A 36 -2.79 9.65 10.11
C ILE A 36 -4.26 9.52 10.51
N SER A 37 -4.77 10.48 11.30
CA SER A 37 -6.16 10.48 11.79
C SER A 37 -7.16 10.53 10.62
N ILE A 38 -6.90 11.36 9.62
CA ILE A 38 -7.77 11.48 8.44
C ILE A 38 -7.73 10.23 7.57
N VAL A 39 -6.57 9.59 7.41
CA VAL A 39 -6.45 8.30 6.71
C VAL A 39 -7.29 7.24 7.42
N ILE A 40 -7.23 7.16 8.76
CA ILE A 40 -8.01 6.22 9.56
C ILE A 40 -9.51 6.48 9.40
N ILE A 41 -9.95 7.74 9.55
CA ILE A 41 -11.37 8.12 9.42
C ILE A 41 -11.89 7.79 8.02
N ALA A 42 -11.16 8.17 6.97
CA ALA A 42 -11.54 7.88 5.58
C ALA A 42 -11.63 6.37 5.32
N SER A 43 -10.70 5.59 5.89
CA SER A 43 -10.71 4.12 5.78
C SER A 43 -11.90 3.49 6.52
N ILE A 44 -12.25 3.99 7.70
CA ILE A 44 -13.46 3.56 8.45
C ILE A 44 -14.72 3.84 7.65
N ILE A 45 -14.83 5.03 7.04
CA ILE A 45 -15.97 5.39 6.19
C ILE A 45 -16.08 4.41 5.01
N CYS A 46 -14.96 4.13 4.33
CA CYS A 46 -14.94 3.17 3.23
C CYS A 46 -15.39 1.78 3.68
N LEU A 47 -14.82 1.25 4.78
CA LEU A 47 -15.19 -0.07 5.30
C LEU A 47 -16.68 -0.14 5.68
N LYS A 48 -17.22 0.90 6.34
CA LYS A 48 -18.65 0.97 6.71
C LYS A 48 -19.57 1.01 5.49
N LEU A 49 -19.23 1.78 4.46
CA LEU A 49 -20.01 1.86 3.21
C LEU A 49 -20.08 0.49 2.50
N LYS A 50 -19.02 -0.30 2.64
CA LYS A 50 -18.92 -1.66 2.10
C LYS A 50 -19.46 -2.75 3.04
N ALA A 51 -20.01 -2.37 4.20
CA ALA A 51 -20.48 -3.28 5.25
C ALA A 51 -19.43 -4.28 5.77
N ILE A 52 -18.16 -3.86 5.78
CA ILE A 52 -17.03 -4.67 6.27
C ILE A 52 -16.85 -4.43 7.78
N PRO A 53 -16.72 -5.48 8.62
CA PRO A 53 -16.46 -5.33 10.05
C PRO A 53 -15.14 -4.59 10.34
N LEU A 54 -15.18 -3.65 11.29
CA LEU A 54 -14.02 -2.79 11.62
C LEU A 54 -12.98 -3.45 12.52
N LYS A 55 -13.35 -4.50 13.26
CA LYS A 55 -12.50 -5.16 14.25
C LYS A 55 -11.10 -5.50 13.71
N GLU A 56 -11.03 -6.07 12.51
CA GLU A 56 -9.75 -6.46 11.92
C GLU A 56 -8.89 -5.26 11.52
N PHE A 57 -9.52 -4.16 11.11
CA PHE A 57 -8.84 -2.92 10.78
C PHE A 57 -8.34 -2.22 12.06
N GLU A 58 -9.15 -2.14 13.11
CA GLU A 58 -8.76 -1.54 14.40
C GLU A 58 -7.54 -2.23 15.00
N ILE A 59 -7.54 -3.57 15.06
CA ILE A 59 -6.40 -4.35 15.54
C ILE A 59 -5.18 -4.16 14.63
N SER A 60 -5.40 -4.04 13.31
CA SER A 60 -4.30 -3.82 12.36
C SER A 60 -3.53 -2.52 12.64
N ILE A 61 -4.19 -1.46 13.14
CA ILE A 61 -3.52 -0.19 13.47
C ILE A 61 -2.48 -0.41 14.59
N PHE A 62 -2.85 -1.14 15.63
CA PHE A 62 -1.96 -1.48 16.76
C PHE A 62 -0.82 -2.42 16.39
N ILE A 63 -0.88 -3.06 15.21
CA ILE A 63 0.19 -3.91 14.68
C ILE A 63 1.04 -3.11 13.69
N ILE A 64 0.42 -2.51 12.68
CA ILE A 64 1.10 -1.87 11.56
C ILE A 64 1.87 -0.63 12.01
N VAL A 65 1.30 0.21 12.88
CA VAL A 65 1.95 1.46 13.31
C VAL A 65 3.23 1.18 14.10
N PRO A 66 3.24 0.33 15.15
CA PRO A 66 4.48 0.01 15.86
C PRO A 66 5.54 -0.66 14.99
N PHE A 67 5.16 -1.60 14.12
CA PHE A 67 6.10 -2.22 13.18
C PHE A 67 6.66 -1.20 12.18
N GLY A 68 5.86 -0.24 11.72
CA GLY A 68 6.31 0.87 10.89
C GLY A 68 7.30 1.78 11.61
N ILE A 69 7.05 2.13 12.89
CA ILE A 69 8.00 2.93 13.69
C ILE A 69 9.31 2.17 13.91
N LEU A 70 9.22 0.88 14.23
CA LEU A 70 10.38 0.01 14.43
C LEU A 70 11.21 -0.11 13.14
N GLY A 71 10.56 -0.36 12.00
CA GLY A 71 11.24 -0.41 10.71
C GLY A 71 11.90 0.93 10.35
N ALA A 72 11.23 2.04 10.62
CA ALA A 72 11.77 3.38 10.38
C ALA A 72 13.06 3.61 11.16
N THR A 73 13.06 3.25 12.43
CA THR A 73 14.19 3.45 13.34
C THR A 73 15.38 2.56 12.94
N ILE A 74 15.13 1.28 12.65
CA ILE A 74 16.19 0.35 12.24
C ILE A 74 16.85 0.83 10.95
N PHE A 75 16.08 1.05 9.88
CA PHE A 75 16.65 1.44 8.58
C PHE A 75 17.27 2.83 8.59
N GLY A 76 16.77 3.75 9.42
CA GLY A 76 17.35 5.08 9.53
C GLY A 76 18.69 5.10 10.27
N LYS A 77 18.97 4.09 11.11
CA LYS A 77 20.19 4.04 11.93
C LYS A 77 21.20 2.99 11.52
N VAL A 78 20.80 1.87 10.90
CA VAL A 78 21.71 0.72 10.66
C VAL A 78 22.91 1.08 9.75
N PHE A 79 22.73 2.08 8.87
CA PHE A 79 23.76 2.52 7.93
C PHE A 79 24.61 3.69 8.46
N LEU A 80 24.34 4.19 9.66
CA LEU A 80 25.09 5.29 10.27
C LEU A 80 26.28 4.75 11.08
N PRO A 81 27.52 5.24 10.88
CA PRO A 81 28.72 4.71 11.54
C PRO A 81 28.60 4.66 13.07
N PHE A 82 27.98 5.68 13.67
CA PHE A 82 27.76 5.79 15.11
C PHE A 82 27.01 4.59 15.73
N TYR A 83 26.10 3.96 14.98
CA TYR A 83 25.28 2.84 15.48
C TYR A 83 25.85 1.48 15.11
N GLN A 84 26.95 1.43 14.35
CA GLN A 84 27.63 0.20 13.97
C GLN A 84 28.67 -0.25 15.01
N TYR A 85 28.98 0.60 16.00
CA TYR A 85 29.86 0.25 17.12
C TYR A 85 29.22 -0.75 18.10
N SER A 86 30.03 -1.65 18.65
CA SER A 86 29.59 -2.71 19.58
C SER A 86 28.90 -2.20 20.84
N ASN A 87 29.18 -0.96 21.25
CA ASN A 87 28.64 -0.39 22.48
C ASN A 87 27.34 0.40 22.25
N THR A 88 26.92 0.58 20.99
CA THR A 88 25.77 1.42 20.62
C THR A 88 24.77 0.73 19.70
N TRP A 89 25.01 -0.50 19.24
CA TRP A 89 24.14 -1.21 18.29
C TRP A 89 22.67 -1.32 18.76
N TYR A 90 22.40 -1.48 20.06
CA TYR A 90 21.03 -1.59 20.57
C TYR A 90 20.23 -0.27 20.42
N ARG A 91 20.91 0.86 20.26
CA ARG A 91 20.27 2.17 20.03
C ARG A 91 19.58 2.24 18.66
N ILE A 92 19.81 1.27 17.75
CA ILE A 92 19.02 1.15 16.51
C ILE A 92 17.52 0.93 16.76
N PHE A 93 17.13 0.51 17.96
CA PHE A 93 15.72 0.33 18.36
C PHE A 93 15.12 1.55 19.06
N PHE A 94 15.93 2.55 19.40
CA PHE A 94 15.49 3.73 20.17
C PHE A 94 14.78 4.72 19.25
N PHE A 95 13.45 4.59 19.17
CA PHE A 95 12.63 5.43 18.29
C PHE A 95 12.53 6.90 18.74
N TRP A 96 12.91 7.22 19.98
CA TRP A 96 12.93 8.60 20.48
C TRP A 96 14.20 9.38 20.09
N GLU A 97 15.19 8.71 19.50
CA GLU A 97 16.39 9.35 18.97
C GLU A 97 16.23 9.64 17.46
N PRO A 98 16.93 10.67 16.94
CA PRO A 98 16.91 10.99 15.52
C PRO A 98 17.48 9.87 14.65
N GLY A 99 17.08 9.86 13.38
CA GLY A 99 17.50 8.84 12.40
C GLY A 99 16.38 7.86 12.06
N MET A 100 15.24 8.36 11.57
CA MET A 100 14.15 7.52 11.04
C MET A 100 14.17 7.52 9.50
N SER A 101 13.96 6.36 8.91
CA SER A 101 13.84 6.18 7.46
C SER A 101 12.41 5.85 7.05
N LEU A 102 11.86 6.64 6.12
CA LEU A 102 10.55 6.37 5.52
C LEU A 102 10.48 4.98 4.88
N PHE A 103 11.58 4.53 4.27
CA PHE A 103 11.67 3.22 3.60
C PHE A 103 11.47 2.05 4.56
N GLY A 104 12.14 2.11 5.71
CA GLY A 104 11.99 1.09 6.74
C GLY A 104 10.57 1.06 7.27
N SER A 105 9.95 2.23 7.45
CA SER A 105 8.56 2.34 7.88
C SER A 105 7.60 1.68 6.89
N LEU A 106 7.75 2.00 5.61
CA LEU A 106 6.93 1.44 4.55
C LEU A 106 7.10 -0.08 4.46
N LEU A 107 8.35 -0.57 4.50
CA LEU A 107 8.64 -2.00 4.37
C LEU A 107 8.02 -2.82 5.52
N PHE A 108 8.30 -2.44 6.77
CA PHE A 108 7.82 -3.19 7.92
C PHE A 108 6.31 -3.04 8.11
N GLY A 109 5.77 -1.83 7.88
CA GLY A 109 4.34 -1.58 7.92
C GLY A 109 3.57 -2.40 6.88
N ILE A 110 4.04 -2.43 5.63
CA ILE A 110 3.42 -3.25 4.57
C ILE A 110 3.52 -4.73 4.90
N LEU A 111 4.68 -5.23 5.34
CA LEU A 111 4.83 -6.65 5.67
C LEU A 111 3.93 -7.07 6.83
N ALA A 112 3.84 -6.24 7.88
CA ALA A 112 2.93 -6.47 9.00
C ALA A 112 1.46 -6.48 8.55
N GLY A 113 1.06 -5.50 7.73
CA GLY A 113 -0.30 -5.41 7.18
C GLY A 113 -0.65 -6.60 6.29
N ILE A 114 0.23 -6.97 5.35
CA ILE A 114 0.05 -8.15 4.49
C ILE A 114 -0.08 -9.41 5.35
N ALA A 115 0.82 -9.62 6.33
CA ALA A 115 0.77 -10.79 7.19
C ALA A 115 -0.54 -10.87 8.00
N TRP A 116 -0.98 -9.74 8.57
CA TRP A 116 -2.22 -9.65 9.33
C TRP A 116 -3.44 -9.95 8.45
N PHE A 117 -3.65 -9.17 7.40
CA PHE A 117 -4.84 -9.27 6.56
C PHE A 117 -4.86 -10.57 5.73
N LEU A 118 -3.71 -11.13 5.32
CA LEU A 118 -3.68 -12.48 4.73
C LEU A 118 -4.15 -13.54 5.72
N LYS A 119 -3.72 -13.48 6.99
CA LYS A 119 -4.16 -14.42 8.01
C LYS A 119 -5.65 -14.28 8.29
N ARG A 120 -6.14 -13.05 8.42
CA ARG A 120 -7.55 -12.75 8.72
C ARG A 120 -8.48 -12.99 7.53
N SER A 121 -7.98 -12.90 6.30
CA SER A 121 -8.77 -13.20 5.10
C SER A 121 -9.31 -14.62 5.09
N LYS A 122 -8.56 -15.58 5.65
CA LYS A 122 -8.98 -16.98 5.75
C LYS A 122 -10.09 -17.24 6.75
N THR A 123 -10.20 -16.41 7.79
CA THR A 123 -11.22 -16.57 8.84
C THR A 123 -12.45 -15.71 8.58
N THR A 124 -12.26 -14.52 8.06
CA THR A 124 -13.36 -13.58 7.75
C THR A 124 -13.94 -13.82 6.35
N MET A 125 -13.25 -14.60 5.52
CA MET A 125 -13.53 -14.74 4.09
C MET A 125 -13.48 -13.39 3.35
N ILE A 126 -12.76 -12.39 3.87
CA ILE A 126 -12.59 -11.07 3.22
C ILE A 126 -11.20 -10.98 2.61
N SER A 127 -11.13 -10.77 1.29
CA SER A 127 -9.85 -10.69 0.58
C SER A 127 -8.96 -9.56 1.12
N LEU A 128 -7.64 -9.79 1.19
CA LEU A 128 -6.64 -8.76 1.47
C LEU A 128 -6.83 -7.53 0.58
N TRP A 129 -7.14 -7.75 -0.70
CA TRP A 129 -7.30 -6.69 -1.70
C TRP A 129 -8.48 -5.76 -1.40
N VAL A 130 -9.51 -6.27 -0.72
CA VAL A 130 -10.65 -5.47 -0.29
C VAL A 130 -10.23 -4.51 0.82
N TYR A 131 -9.46 -4.99 1.81
CA TYR A 131 -8.87 -4.11 2.83
C TYR A 131 -7.91 -3.11 2.21
N ALA A 132 -7.04 -3.55 1.29
CA ALA A 132 -6.08 -2.69 0.60
C ALA A 132 -6.78 -1.53 -0.13
N ASP A 133 -7.84 -1.80 -0.88
CA ASP A 133 -8.59 -0.76 -1.58
C ASP A 133 -9.31 0.23 -0.64
N CYS A 134 -9.63 -0.19 0.59
CA CYS A 134 -10.23 0.70 1.58
C CYS A 134 -9.20 1.57 2.31
N ILE A 135 -7.92 1.17 2.34
CA ILE A 135 -6.89 1.78 3.17
C ILE A 135 -5.90 2.56 2.30
N ILE A 136 -5.33 1.91 1.28
CA ILE A 136 -4.17 2.40 0.54
C ILE A 136 -4.48 3.69 -0.24
N PRO A 137 -5.59 3.82 -0.99
CA PRO A 137 -5.90 5.10 -1.65
C PRO A 137 -5.98 6.27 -0.68
N ASN A 138 -6.51 6.03 0.54
CA ASN A 138 -6.69 7.08 1.54
C ASN A 138 -5.36 7.61 2.09
N ILE A 139 -4.23 6.91 1.92
CA ILE A 139 -2.89 7.40 2.28
C ILE A 139 -2.57 8.73 1.57
N LEU A 140 -3.12 8.97 0.37
CA LEU A 140 -2.98 10.26 -0.32
C LEU A 140 -3.42 11.42 0.55
N LEU A 141 -4.51 11.29 1.33
CA LEU A 141 -4.96 12.36 2.24
C LEU A 141 -3.92 12.63 3.34
N GLY A 142 -3.30 11.58 3.86
CA GLY A 142 -2.20 11.72 4.83
C GLY A 142 -1.00 12.43 4.21
N GLN A 143 -0.66 12.13 2.96
CA GLN A 143 0.42 12.80 2.23
C GLN A 143 0.10 14.27 1.95
N VAL A 144 -1.14 14.60 1.55
CA VAL A 144 -1.61 15.99 1.38
C VAL A 144 -1.32 16.81 2.62
N ILE A 145 -1.65 16.27 3.80
CA ILE A 145 -1.52 16.98 5.08
C ILE A 145 -0.07 16.99 5.56
N GLY A 146 0.65 15.88 5.43
CA GLY A 146 2.06 15.78 5.83
C GLY A 146 2.96 16.78 5.10
N ARG A 147 2.66 17.12 3.84
CA ARG A 147 3.41 18.12 3.07
C ARG A 147 3.34 19.53 3.65
N TRP A 148 2.25 19.88 4.34
CA TRP A 148 2.19 21.13 5.09
C TRP A 148 3.14 21.12 6.30
N GLY A 149 3.36 19.97 6.92
CA GLY A 149 4.41 19.81 7.92
C GLY A 149 5.80 20.12 7.36
N ASN A 150 6.13 19.64 6.15
CA ASN A 150 7.40 19.95 5.49
C ASN A 150 7.59 21.45 5.24
N PHE A 151 6.51 22.15 4.86
CA PHE A 151 6.53 23.61 4.70
C PHE A 151 6.94 24.32 6.00
N TYR A 152 6.32 23.98 7.14
CA TYR A 152 6.70 24.58 8.44
C TYR A 152 8.13 24.19 8.87
N ASN A 153 8.61 23.01 8.50
CA ASN A 153 9.99 22.61 8.77
C ASN A 153 11.02 23.28 7.84
N HIS A 154 10.58 24.02 6.81
CA HIS A 154 11.44 24.54 5.75
C HIS A 154 12.21 23.43 5.04
N GLU A 155 11.53 22.33 4.69
CA GLU A 155 12.11 21.16 4.03
C GLU A 155 11.39 20.85 2.70
N ILE A 156 12.12 20.32 1.72
CA ILE A 156 11.58 19.82 0.44
C ILE A 156 10.82 20.93 -0.33
N LEU A 157 11.41 22.12 -0.39
CA LEU A 157 11.01 23.19 -1.29
C LEU A 157 11.55 22.89 -2.72
N GLY A 158 11.04 23.59 -3.73
CA GLY A 158 11.43 23.35 -5.11
C GLY A 158 12.68 24.11 -5.54
N GLN A 159 12.81 24.30 -6.86
CA GLN A 159 13.90 25.10 -7.44
C GLN A 159 13.84 26.57 -7.00
N ILE A 160 14.98 27.23 -7.08
CA ILE A 160 15.11 28.67 -6.80
C ILE A 160 14.26 29.45 -7.80
N VAL A 161 13.54 30.46 -7.29
CA VAL A 161 12.71 31.35 -8.10
C VAL A 161 12.76 32.77 -7.55
N ASP A 162 12.49 33.73 -8.42
CA ASP A 162 12.33 35.13 -8.03
C ASP A 162 11.09 35.29 -7.16
N TYR A 163 11.21 36.06 -6.06
CA TYR A 163 10.10 36.33 -5.15
C TYR A 163 8.86 36.88 -5.84
N ASN A 164 9.05 37.75 -6.85
CA ASN A 164 7.94 38.36 -7.60
C ASN A 164 7.14 37.32 -8.41
N SER A 165 7.74 36.19 -8.79
CA SER A 165 7.03 35.11 -9.49
C SER A 165 6.00 34.40 -8.60
N LEU A 166 6.10 34.57 -7.27
CA LEU A 166 5.22 33.97 -6.28
C LEU A 166 4.04 34.89 -5.90
N TYR A 167 3.73 35.92 -6.70
CA TYR A 167 2.68 36.92 -6.41
C TYR A 167 1.28 36.33 -6.17
N TRP A 168 1.02 35.15 -6.72
CA TRP A 168 -0.26 34.44 -6.58
C TRP A 168 -0.43 33.75 -5.22
N LEU A 169 0.63 33.67 -4.40
CA LEU A 169 0.57 33.13 -3.04
C LEU A 169 0.32 34.24 -2.00
N PRO A 170 -0.41 33.93 -0.90
CA PRO A 170 -0.48 34.80 0.26
C PRO A 170 0.91 35.11 0.83
N GLU A 171 1.10 36.32 1.33
CA GLU A 171 2.38 36.77 1.88
C GLU A 171 2.89 35.88 3.01
N SER A 172 1.99 35.37 3.85
CA SER A 172 2.31 34.46 4.96
C SER A 172 2.96 33.16 4.51
N ILE A 173 2.63 32.66 3.31
CA ILE A 173 3.25 31.46 2.74
C ILE A 173 4.52 31.87 2.00
N ARG A 174 4.40 32.86 1.11
CA ARG A 174 5.49 33.30 0.23
C ARG A 174 6.74 33.72 1.01
N ASN A 175 6.58 34.41 2.13
CA ASN A 175 7.70 34.89 2.96
C ASN A 175 8.48 33.77 3.64
N ASN A 176 7.94 32.56 3.71
CA ASN A 176 8.55 31.40 4.36
C ASN A 176 9.07 30.35 3.35
N LEU A 177 9.03 30.64 2.05
CA LEU A 177 9.54 29.73 1.01
C LEU A 177 11.06 29.86 0.80
N PHE A 178 11.82 29.67 1.85
CA PHE A 178 13.28 29.68 1.81
C PHE A 178 13.86 28.68 2.83
N TYR A 179 15.14 28.36 2.69
CA TYR A 179 15.87 27.52 3.64
C TYR A 179 16.66 28.37 4.63
N PHE A 180 16.59 28.02 5.92
CA PHE A 180 17.51 28.61 6.89
C PHE A 180 18.94 28.09 6.67
N PRO A 181 19.96 28.94 6.90
CA PRO A 181 21.34 28.46 7.04
C PRO A 181 21.44 27.38 8.11
N ASN A 182 22.38 26.46 7.96
CA ASN A 182 22.61 25.42 8.97
C ASN A 182 23.29 26.02 10.21
N PHE A 183 22.49 26.60 11.11
CA PHE A 183 22.95 27.26 12.32
C PHE A 183 23.73 26.32 13.27
N VAL A 184 23.55 25.00 13.15
CA VAL A 184 24.24 23.99 13.96
C VAL A 184 25.74 23.91 13.62
N GLU A 185 26.15 24.27 12.40
CA GLU A 185 27.54 24.19 11.96
C GLU A 185 28.43 25.33 12.48
N PHE A 186 27.82 26.39 13.03
CA PHE A 186 28.57 27.54 13.52
C PHE A 186 29.19 27.25 14.88
N HIS A 187 30.49 27.51 14.98
CA HIS A 187 31.28 27.25 16.18
C HIS A 187 32.30 28.36 16.43
N HIS A 188 32.80 28.41 17.67
CA HIS A 188 33.84 29.35 18.04
C HIS A 188 35.17 29.03 17.33
N LEU A 189 35.85 30.06 16.80
CA LEU A 189 37.07 29.92 15.98
C LEU A 189 38.17 29.09 16.66
N ASN A 190 38.37 29.28 17.97
CA ASN A 190 39.42 28.60 18.74
C ASN A 190 38.91 27.37 19.50
N ASN A 191 37.60 27.13 19.53
CA ASN A 191 37.00 26.01 20.24
C ASN A 191 35.82 25.41 19.44
N PRO A 192 36.06 24.39 18.60
CA PRO A 192 35.02 23.82 17.73
C PRO A 192 33.93 23.06 18.50
N THR A 193 34.11 22.78 19.79
CA THR A 193 33.06 22.18 20.63
C THR A 193 32.02 23.17 21.12
N ASP A 194 32.33 24.46 21.07
CA ASP A 194 31.40 25.53 21.44
C ASP A 194 30.59 25.93 20.21
N LEU A 195 29.35 25.43 20.14
CA LEU A 195 28.43 25.64 19.02
C LEU A 195 27.52 26.83 19.29
N LEU A 196 27.17 27.56 18.23
CA LEU A 196 26.21 28.68 18.27
C LEU A 196 24.91 28.30 19.00
N VAL A 197 24.38 27.11 18.72
CA VAL A 197 23.11 26.63 19.27
C VAL A 197 23.13 26.42 20.79
N ASN A 198 24.31 26.41 21.42
CA ASN A 198 24.44 26.35 22.88
C ASN A 198 24.21 27.72 23.54
N HIS A 199 24.29 28.82 22.77
CA HIS A 199 24.15 30.18 23.27
C HIS A 199 22.68 30.62 23.19
N TYR A 200 22.07 30.85 24.35
CA TYR A 200 20.67 31.28 24.42
C TYR A 200 20.50 32.70 23.86
N ASN A 201 19.38 32.93 23.15
CA ASN A 201 19.05 34.22 22.52
C ASN A 201 20.12 34.76 21.56
N TRP A 202 20.89 33.90 20.88
CA TRP A 202 21.87 34.34 19.88
C TRP A 202 21.24 35.14 18.73
N TRP A 203 19.94 34.98 18.48
CA TRP A 203 19.15 35.70 17.48
C TRP A 203 18.71 37.10 17.93
N ASP A 204 18.86 37.44 19.22
CA ASP A 204 18.58 38.80 19.71
C ASP A 204 19.78 39.70 19.47
N PHE A 205 19.72 40.51 18.41
CA PHE A 205 20.84 41.36 17.98
C PHE A 205 21.21 42.48 18.97
N ASN A 206 20.41 42.72 20.00
CA ASN A 206 20.70 43.72 21.04
C ASN A 206 21.31 43.10 22.31
N SER A 207 21.43 41.78 22.37
CA SER A 207 21.92 41.06 23.55
C SER A 207 23.46 41.05 23.61
N ASN A 208 24.00 40.82 24.81
CA ASN A 208 25.42 40.54 24.99
C ASN A 208 25.83 39.24 24.28
N THR A 209 24.93 38.26 24.17
CA THR A 209 25.21 36.98 23.51
C THR A 209 25.45 37.15 22.02
N TRP A 210 24.75 38.07 21.34
CA TRP A 210 25.04 38.38 19.93
C TRP A 210 26.47 38.93 19.74
N SER A 211 26.93 39.79 20.66
CA SER A 211 28.28 40.36 20.60
C SER A 211 29.37 39.30 20.70
N GLU A 212 29.11 38.23 21.46
CA GLU A 212 29.98 37.07 21.63
C GLU A 212 29.94 36.14 20.40
N VAL A 213 28.75 35.86 19.86
CA VAL A 213 28.57 34.85 18.80
C VAL A 213 28.75 35.37 17.37
N GLN A 214 28.72 36.68 17.13
CA GLN A 214 28.74 37.27 15.78
C GLN A 214 29.95 36.86 14.91
N ASN A 215 31.05 36.44 15.55
CA ASN A 215 32.29 36.01 14.89
C ASN A 215 32.41 34.48 14.77
N PHE A 216 31.40 33.71 15.20
CA PHE A 216 31.40 32.26 15.04
C PHE A 216 31.41 31.92 13.56
N VAL A 217 32.16 30.88 13.21
CA VAL A 217 32.39 30.49 11.82
C VAL A 217 31.75 29.15 11.51
N ASN A 218 31.31 28.97 10.27
CA ASN A 218 30.90 27.66 9.75
C ASN A 218 32.10 26.89 9.17
N ASN A 219 31.86 25.67 8.67
CA ASN A 219 32.87 24.82 8.02
C ASN A 219 33.56 25.46 6.81
N ASN A 220 32.97 26.52 6.23
CA ASN A 220 33.51 27.27 5.09
C ASN A 220 34.22 28.57 5.52
N ASN A 221 34.54 28.73 6.81
CA ASN A 221 35.15 29.93 7.40
C ASN A 221 34.36 31.23 7.20
N GLN A 222 33.05 31.16 7.00
CA GLN A 222 32.17 32.34 6.94
C GLN A 222 31.63 32.66 8.33
N THR A 223 31.67 33.93 8.72
CA THR A 223 31.10 34.35 10.01
C THR A 223 29.57 34.32 9.97
N ILE A 224 28.93 34.12 11.13
CA ILE A 224 27.47 34.18 11.22
C ILE A 224 26.93 35.55 10.78
N LYS A 225 27.63 36.64 11.12
CA LYS A 225 27.26 37.99 10.70
C LYS A 225 27.24 38.12 9.17
N ASP A 226 28.23 37.56 8.49
CA ASP A 226 28.30 37.58 7.03
C ASP A 226 27.17 36.76 6.42
N VAL A 227 26.89 35.57 6.96
CA VAL A 227 25.82 34.69 6.47
C VAL A 227 24.44 35.31 6.69
N LEU A 228 24.19 35.96 7.83
CA LEU A 228 22.91 36.62 8.09
C LEU A 228 22.68 37.84 7.18
N ASN A 229 23.74 38.51 6.73
CA ASN A 229 23.65 39.63 5.80
C ASN A 229 23.45 39.18 4.33
N GLN A 230 23.55 37.88 4.03
CA GLN A 230 23.25 37.37 2.69
C GLN A 230 21.77 37.52 2.37
N LYS A 231 21.48 37.69 1.08
CA LYS A 231 20.11 37.79 0.58
C LYS A 231 19.40 36.45 0.66
N ILE A 232 18.12 36.49 1.00
CA ILE A 232 17.27 35.28 1.04
C ILE A 232 17.01 34.79 -0.37
N THR A 233 17.29 33.51 -0.61
CA THR A 233 16.93 32.81 -1.85
C THR A 233 15.58 32.13 -1.69
N TYR A 234 14.60 32.51 -2.50
CA TYR A 234 13.25 31.94 -2.45
C TYR A 234 13.11 30.74 -3.38
N HIS A 235 12.20 29.84 -3.02
CA HIS A 235 11.99 28.56 -3.68
C HIS A 235 10.54 28.36 -4.10
N GLN A 236 10.33 27.47 -5.07
CA GLN A 236 8.98 27.09 -5.50
C GLN A 236 8.23 26.37 -4.36
N PRO A 237 6.90 26.54 -4.26
CA PRO A 237 6.06 25.90 -3.26
C PRO A 237 5.77 24.43 -3.64
N LEU A 238 6.82 23.61 -3.78
CA LEU A 238 6.70 22.22 -4.23
C LEU A 238 5.77 21.40 -3.34
N PHE A 239 5.77 21.66 -2.03
CA PHE A 239 4.86 21.04 -1.06
C PHE A 239 3.38 21.24 -1.45
N LEU A 240 3.02 22.42 -1.97
CA LEU A 240 1.65 22.76 -2.35
C LEU A 240 1.24 22.06 -3.64
N TYR A 241 2.13 22.03 -4.63
CA TYR A 241 1.92 21.27 -5.87
C TYR A 241 1.72 19.79 -5.57
N GLU A 242 2.54 19.21 -4.70
CA GLU A 242 2.41 17.82 -4.27
C GLU A 242 1.10 17.57 -3.51
N SER A 243 0.70 18.48 -2.64
CA SER A 243 -0.56 18.40 -1.90
C SER A 243 -1.76 18.43 -2.84
N ILE A 244 -1.81 19.37 -3.78
CA ILE A 244 -2.92 19.49 -4.74
C ILE A 244 -2.98 18.28 -5.66
N ALA A 245 -1.83 17.83 -6.18
CA ALA A 245 -1.76 16.67 -7.06
C ALA A 245 -2.23 15.39 -6.36
N ASN A 246 -1.80 15.15 -5.12
CA ASN A 246 -2.23 13.99 -4.34
C ASN A 246 -3.73 14.03 -4.00
N LEU A 247 -4.26 15.21 -3.67
CA LEU A 247 -5.70 15.37 -3.43
C LEU A 247 -6.52 15.10 -4.71
N PHE A 248 -6.07 15.63 -5.85
CA PHE A 248 -6.72 15.41 -7.13
C PHE A 248 -6.69 13.93 -7.53
N LEU A 249 -5.55 13.26 -7.35
CA LEU A 249 -5.44 11.82 -7.58
C LEU A 249 -6.38 11.03 -6.65
N TRP A 250 -6.49 11.42 -5.38
CA TRP A 250 -7.42 10.77 -4.46
C TRP A 250 -8.87 10.89 -4.94
N LEU A 251 -9.27 12.08 -5.42
CA LEU A 251 -10.59 12.30 -6.01
C LEU A 251 -10.82 11.42 -7.25
N ILE A 252 -9.83 11.33 -8.14
CA ILE A 252 -9.90 10.46 -9.31
C ILE A 252 -10.09 9.00 -8.90
N VAL A 253 -9.25 8.48 -8.01
CA VAL A 253 -9.30 7.07 -7.61
C VAL A 253 -10.63 6.74 -6.91
N MET A 254 -11.05 7.58 -5.96
CA MET A 254 -12.21 7.30 -5.12
C MET A 254 -13.56 7.58 -5.78
N PHE A 255 -13.65 8.58 -6.65
CA PHE A 255 -14.92 9.00 -7.25
C PHE A 255 -15.04 8.65 -8.73
N ILE A 256 -13.95 8.66 -9.50
CA ILE A 256 -13.99 8.34 -10.94
C ILE A 256 -13.76 6.84 -11.13
N ILE A 257 -12.60 6.33 -10.73
CA ILE A 257 -12.22 4.93 -10.96
C ILE A 257 -13.19 4.00 -10.24
N ASN A 258 -13.45 4.22 -8.94
CA ASN A 258 -14.37 3.37 -8.18
C ASN A 258 -15.81 3.32 -8.75
N ASN A 259 -16.27 4.37 -9.44
CA ASN A 259 -17.62 4.42 -10.02
C ASN A 259 -17.67 4.11 -11.53
N LEU A 260 -16.53 3.92 -12.19
CA LEU A 260 -16.43 3.73 -13.65
C LEU A 260 -17.27 2.57 -14.17
N THR A 261 -17.42 1.50 -13.37
CA THR A 261 -18.27 0.34 -13.67
C THR A 261 -19.73 0.70 -13.90
N ARG A 262 -20.23 1.71 -13.18
CA ARG A 262 -21.63 2.13 -13.22
C ARG A 262 -21.98 2.90 -14.49
N TRP A 263 -20.97 3.40 -15.20
CA TRP A 263 -21.13 4.18 -16.43
C TRP A 263 -20.92 3.36 -17.70
N ILE A 264 -20.11 2.29 -17.64
CA ILE A 264 -19.72 1.52 -18.82
C ILE A 264 -20.70 0.37 -19.13
N ASN A 265 -21.42 -0.12 -18.13
CA ASN A 265 -22.25 -1.32 -18.27
C ASN A 265 -23.58 -1.05 -18.99
N HIS A 266 -23.79 -1.79 -20.08
CA HIS A 266 -25.03 -1.89 -20.83
C HIS A 266 -25.31 -3.37 -21.18
N PRO A 267 -26.57 -3.84 -21.13
CA PRO A 267 -27.78 -3.14 -20.68
C PRO A 267 -27.76 -2.85 -19.17
N GLN A 268 -28.54 -1.86 -18.72
CA GLN A 268 -28.58 -1.46 -17.32
C GLN A 268 -29.41 -2.46 -16.49
N PRO A 269 -29.17 -2.60 -15.16
CA PRO A 269 -29.91 -3.56 -14.33
C PRO A 269 -31.43 -3.44 -14.39
N TRP A 270 -31.94 -2.21 -14.51
CA TRP A 270 -33.37 -1.92 -14.62
C TRP A 270 -33.95 -2.17 -16.01
N GLU A 271 -33.13 -2.37 -17.04
CA GLU A 271 -33.59 -2.82 -18.36
C GLU A 271 -33.82 -4.33 -18.36
N LEU A 272 -32.97 -5.08 -17.65
CA LEU A 272 -33.08 -6.53 -17.52
C LEU A 272 -34.24 -6.95 -16.60
N CYS A 273 -34.40 -6.27 -15.46
CA CYS A 273 -35.45 -6.57 -14.47
C CYS A 273 -36.11 -5.28 -13.95
N PRO A 274 -36.98 -4.62 -14.74
CA PRO A 274 -37.56 -3.33 -14.40
C PRO A 274 -38.30 -3.30 -13.04
N LYS A 275 -39.06 -4.35 -12.71
CA LYS A 275 -39.80 -4.44 -11.45
C LYS A 275 -38.92 -4.55 -10.20
N ALA A 276 -37.66 -4.97 -10.35
CA ALA A 276 -36.74 -5.09 -9.23
C ALA A 276 -36.06 -3.75 -8.87
N TYR A 277 -36.07 -2.77 -9.77
CA TYR A 277 -35.33 -1.52 -9.61
C TYR A 277 -36.21 -0.29 -9.89
N PRO A 278 -37.18 0.01 -8.99
CA PRO A 278 -37.99 1.22 -9.13
C PRO A 278 -37.15 2.48 -8.86
N GLY A 279 -37.22 3.47 -9.75
CA GLY A 279 -36.57 4.75 -9.55
C GLY A 279 -36.58 5.67 -10.77
N TRP A 280 -36.11 6.90 -10.61
CA TRP A 280 -36.16 7.93 -11.67
C TRP A 280 -35.38 7.58 -12.94
N PHE A 281 -34.38 6.70 -12.84
CA PHE A 281 -33.59 6.16 -13.96
C PHE A 281 -34.33 5.07 -14.75
N ASN A 282 -35.35 4.44 -14.17
CA ASN A 282 -36.13 3.40 -14.81
C ASN A 282 -37.34 4.01 -15.54
N LYS A 283 -37.36 3.87 -16.88
CA LYS A 283 -38.41 4.44 -17.73
C LYS A 283 -39.78 3.79 -17.51
N GLN A 284 -39.83 2.51 -17.13
CA GLN A 284 -41.08 1.77 -16.95
C GLN A 284 -41.69 1.98 -15.57
N TYR A 285 -40.87 1.93 -14.52
CA TYR A 285 -41.34 1.99 -13.13
C TYR A 285 -40.53 3.00 -12.30
N LYS A 286 -41.08 4.21 -12.12
CA LYS A 286 -40.44 5.26 -11.29
C LYS A 286 -40.54 4.97 -9.80
N TYR A 287 -41.61 4.30 -9.39
CA TYR A 287 -41.91 3.86 -8.03
C TYR A 287 -42.82 2.62 -8.12
N LEU A 288 -42.80 1.76 -7.10
CA LEU A 288 -43.61 0.53 -7.03
C LEU A 288 -44.14 0.30 -5.61
N ASN A 289 -45.27 -0.40 -5.50
CA ASN A 289 -45.76 -0.93 -4.23
C ASN A 289 -44.87 -2.10 -3.75
N GLU A 290 -44.85 -2.34 -2.45
CA GLU A 290 -44.00 -3.38 -1.84
C GLU A 290 -44.28 -4.78 -2.41
N GLU A 291 -45.54 -5.13 -2.63
CA GLU A 291 -45.97 -6.42 -3.19
C GLU A 291 -45.54 -6.64 -4.65
N GLN A 292 -45.33 -5.56 -5.40
CA GLN A 292 -44.98 -5.61 -6.82
C GLN A 292 -43.46 -5.70 -7.05
N ILE A 293 -42.66 -5.44 -6.01
CA ILE A 293 -41.21 -5.43 -6.10
C ILE A 293 -40.68 -6.85 -6.09
N ILE A 294 -39.96 -7.21 -7.15
CA ILE A 294 -39.19 -8.44 -7.20
C ILE A 294 -37.96 -8.27 -6.30
N ASN A 295 -37.94 -9.03 -5.21
CA ASN A 295 -36.79 -9.10 -4.31
C ASN A 295 -35.84 -10.21 -4.75
N PHE A 296 -34.55 -9.90 -4.74
CA PHE A 296 -33.48 -10.86 -4.91
C PHE A 296 -32.85 -11.15 -3.55
N ASN A 297 -32.26 -12.33 -3.40
CA ASN A 297 -31.43 -12.62 -2.24
C ASN A 297 -30.26 -11.63 -2.20
N SER A 298 -30.08 -11.01 -1.04
CA SER A 298 -29.07 -9.97 -0.85
C SER A 298 -28.40 -10.14 0.49
N ILE A 299 -27.07 -10.01 0.49
CA ILE A 299 -26.25 -10.15 1.70
C ILE A 299 -26.54 -9.02 2.71
N VAL A 300 -26.91 -7.84 2.22
CA VAL A 300 -27.19 -6.65 3.03
C VAL A 300 -28.65 -6.24 2.82
N PRO A 301 -29.40 -5.88 3.87
CA PRO A 301 -30.77 -5.42 3.73
C PRO A 301 -30.85 -4.18 2.82
N ILE A 302 -31.73 -4.24 1.82
CA ILE A 302 -31.93 -3.16 0.85
C ILE A 302 -32.81 -2.09 1.49
N LYS A 303 -32.27 -0.87 1.61
CA LYS A 303 -33.01 0.28 2.17
C LYS A 303 -33.75 1.02 1.07
N TYR A 304 -35.08 0.89 0.99
CA TYR A 304 -35.89 1.65 0.04
C TYR A 304 -36.30 3.02 0.62
N LYS A 305 -36.43 4.04 -0.24
CA LYS A 305 -37.04 5.32 0.13
C LYS A 305 -38.55 5.21 -0.03
N LYS A 306 -39.28 5.43 1.07
CA LYS A 306 -40.75 5.51 1.08
C LYS A 306 -41.18 6.91 0.60
N ILE A 307 -42.14 6.95 -0.32
CA ILE A 307 -42.79 8.17 -0.80
C ILE A 307 -44.29 7.95 -0.68
N ILE A 308 -45.03 8.99 -0.35
CA ILE A 308 -46.49 8.97 -0.38
C ILE A 308 -46.92 9.57 -1.71
N VAL A 309 -47.69 8.83 -2.50
CA VAL A 309 -48.26 9.30 -3.77
C VAL A 309 -49.78 9.17 -3.68
N ASN A 310 -50.48 10.22 -4.13
CA ASN A 310 -51.93 10.16 -4.30
C ASN A 310 -52.24 9.48 -5.63
N ILE A 311 -52.79 8.27 -5.55
CA ILE A 311 -53.32 7.54 -6.70
C ILE A 311 -54.80 7.34 -6.40
N ASP A 312 -55.69 7.78 -7.30
CA ASP A 312 -57.14 7.64 -7.18
C ASP A 312 -57.72 8.15 -5.84
N ASN A 313 -57.29 9.34 -5.41
CA ASN A 313 -57.68 9.98 -4.13
C ASN A 313 -57.35 9.17 -2.86
N LYS A 314 -56.51 8.13 -2.95
CA LYS A 314 -55.96 7.39 -1.81
C LYS A 314 -54.45 7.63 -1.71
N GLN A 315 -53.99 7.96 -0.51
CA GLN A 315 -52.56 8.03 -0.20
C GLN A 315 -52.00 6.61 -0.15
N THR A 316 -51.14 6.27 -1.10
CA THR A 316 -50.44 4.99 -1.13
C THR A 316 -48.95 5.19 -0.88
N VAL A 317 -48.36 4.33 -0.05
CA VAL A 317 -46.93 4.34 0.22
C VAL A 317 -46.23 3.54 -0.85
N VAL A 318 -45.44 4.21 -1.68
CA VAL A 318 -44.66 3.61 -2.75
C VAL A 318 -43.17 3.65 -2.42
N LEU A 319 -42.41 2.73 -3.01
CA LEU A 319 -40.99 2.55 -2.79
C LEU A 319 -40.19 2.95 -4.03
N LYS A 320 -39.04 3.61 -3.83
CA LYS A 320 -38.02 3.84 -4.85
C LYS A 320 -36.61 3.59 -4.31
N LEU A 321 -35.68 3.28 -5.20
CA LEU A 321 -34.25 3.18 -4.90
C LEU A 321 -33.50 4.45 -5.31
N SER A 322 -32.41 4.75 -4.59
CA SER A 322 -31.41 5.71 -5.08
C SER A 322 -30.55 5.07 -6.16
N PHE A 323 -29.99 5.89 -7.06
CA PHE A 323 -29.12 5.40 -8.14
C PHE A 323 -27.93 4.57 -7.59
N TYR A 324 -27.36 5.01 -6.47
CA TYR A 324 -26.29 4.28 -5.77
C TYR A 324 -26.75 2.89 -5.30
N GLN A 325 -27.92 2.80 -4.69
CA GLN A 325 -28.45 1.53 -4.19
C GLN A 325 -28.83 0.55 -5.29
N VAL A 326 -29.14 1.03 -6.49
CA VAL A 326 -29.51 0.18 -7.63
C VAL A 326 -28.31 -0.65 -8.08
N TRP A 327 -27.17 0.01 -8.29
CA TRP A 327 -25.93 -0.67 -8.66
C TRP A 327 -25.44 -1.59 -7.53
N ASN A 328 -25.55 -1.13 -6.28
CA ASN A 328 -25.23 -1.98 -5.15
C ASN A 328 -26.16 -3.19 -5.05
N LYS A 329 -27.48 -3.02 -5.21
CA LYS A 329 -28.43 -4.13 -5.23
C LYS A 329 -28.16 -5.09 -6.38
N ALA A 330 -27.88 -4.57 -7.57
CA ALA A 330 -27.72 -5.37 -8.78
C ALA A 330 -26.45 -6.22 -8.79
N PHE A 331 -25.37 -5.72 -8.18
CA PHE A 331 -24.08 -6.37 -8.29
C PHE A 331 -23.41 -6.62 -6.93
N TYR A 332 -23.24 -5.58 -6.10
CA TYR A 332 -22.49 -5.71 -4.85
C TYR A 332 -23.21 -6.49 -3.75
N TYR A 333 -24.53 -6.41 -3.68
CA TYR A 333 -25.33 -7.06 -2.64
C TYR A 333 -25.97 -8.35 -3.14
N TYR A 334 -25.98 -8.60 -4.46
CA TYR A 334 -26.52 -9.82 -5.07
C TYR A 334 -25.93 -11.09 -4.46
N GLU A 335 -26.79 -11.98 -4.00
CA GLU A 335 -26.40 -13.30 -3.51
C GLU A 335 -26.80 -14.37 -4.53
N PRO A 336 -25.86 -15.24 -4.95
CA PRO A 336 -26.16 -16.29 -5.93
C PRO A 336 -27.14 -17.32 -5.36
N ASP A 337 -27.83 -18.03 -6.27
CA ASP A 337 -28.77 -19.10 -5.91
C ASP A 337 -28.10 -20.20 -5.07
N HIS A 338 -28.59 -20.39 -3.85
CA HIS A 338 -28.06 -21.32 -2.86
C HIS A 338 -27.98 -22.77 -3.38
N LYS A 339 -28.94 -23.19 -4.22
CA LYS A 339 -28.92 -24.56 -4.78
C LYS A 339 -27.73 -24.77 -5.70
N LYS A 340 -27.45 -23.82 -6.58
CA LYS A 340 -26.32 -23.88 -7.52
C LYS A 340 -24.98 -23.75 -6.80
N VAL A 341 -24.92 -22.93 -5.75
CA VAL A 341 -23.72 -22.79 -4.91
C VAL A 341 -23.41 -24.11 -4.20
N SER A 342 -24.40 -24.73 -3.54
CA SER A 342 -24.22 -25.99 -2.82
C SER A 342 -23.79 -27.15 -3.75
N GLN A 343 -24.33 -27.20 -4.98
CA GLN A 343 -23.87 -28.15 -5.99
C GLN A 343 -22.42 -27.94 -6.43
N LEU A 344 -21.94 -26.70 -6.42
CA LEU A 344 -20.57 -26.39 -6.79
C LEU A 344 -19.61 -26.62 -5.61
N GLU A 345 -20.05 -26.34 -4.38
CA GLU A 345 -19.34 -26.70 -3.15
C GLU A 345 -19.07 -28.21 -3.07
N SER A 346 -20.08 -29.04 -3.31
CA SER A 346 -19.90 -30.50 -3.27
C SER A 346 -18.90 -31.00 -4.31
N LYS A 347 -18.92 -30.45 -5.53
CA LYS A 347 -17.92 -30.74 -6.58
C LYS A 347 -16.52 -30.33 -6.16
N ILE A 348 -16.35 -29.17 -5.52
CA ILE A 348 -15.05 -28.70 -5.02
C ILE A 348 -14.54 -29.63 -3.92
N GLU A 349 -15.39 -30.02 -2.98
CA GLU A 349 -15.03 -30.92 -1.89
C GLU A 349 -14.58 -32.29 -2.40
N GLU A 350 -15.34 -32.87 -3.34
CA GLU A 350 -15.00 -34.15 -3.97
C GLU A 350 -13.64 -34.06 -4.69
N PHE A 351 -13.45 -33.01 -5.50
CA PHE A 351 -12.19 -32.77 -6.18
C PHE A 351 -11.01 -32.64 -5.20
N ASN A 352 -11.18 -31.88 -4.12
CA ASN A 352 -10.14 -31.70 -3.10
C ASN A 352 -9.83 -33.01 -2.35
N LYS A 353 -10.85 -33.84 -2.06
CA LYS A 353 -10.66 -35.17 -1.47
C LYS A 353 -9.82 -36.08 -2.38
N ILE A 354 -10.15 -36.14 -3.68
CA ILE A 354 -9.40 -36.91 -4.68
C ILE A 354 -7.96 -36.40 -4.80
N LYS A 355 -7.78 -35.07 -4.91
CA LYS A 355 -6.47 -34.43 -5.01
C LYS A 355 -5.59 -34.73 -3.79
N ASN A 356 -6.16 -34.68 -2.58
CA ASN A 356 -5.44 -34.98 -1.35
C ASN A 356 -5.03 -36.45 -1.28
N LYS A 357 -5.90 -37.39 -1.69
CA LYS A 357 -5.58 -38.82 -1.79
C LYS A 357 -4.42 -39.07 -2.77
N ASP A 358 -4.50 -38.48 -3.96
CA ASP A 358 -3.44 -38.60 -4.97
C ASP A 358 -2.12 -37.99 -4.50
N ARG A 359 -2.17 -36.85 -3.79
CA ARG A 359 -0.99 -36.22 -3.18
C ARG A 359 -0.35 -37.13 -2.14
N LEU A 360 -1.15 -37.75 -1.28
CA LEU A 360 -0.65 -38.68 -0.26
C LEU A 360 -0.01 -39.92 -0.89
N ASN A 361 -0.65 -40.50 -1.91
CA ASN A 361 -0.10 -41.61 -2.68
C ASN A 361 1.24 -41.25 -3.32
N PHE A 362 1.34 -40.07 -3.95
CA PHE A 362 2.59 -39.57 -4.52
C PHE A 362 3.68 -39.36 -3.45
N GLN A 363 3.32 -38.83 -2.28
CA GLN A 363 4.24 -38.67 -1.15
C GLN A 363 4.75 -40.02 -0.64
N ASN A 364 3.89 -41.03 -0.55
CA ASN A 364 4.25 -42.39 -0.14
C ASN A 364 5.16 -43.08 -1.16
N ILE A 365 4.89 -42.95 -2.46
CA ILE A 365 5.77 -43.46 -3.51
C ILE A 365 7.14 -42.76 -3.44
N LYS A 366 7.15 -41.45 -3.20
CA LYS A 366 8.39 -40.67 -3.03
C LYS A 366 9.19 -41.11 -1.80
N SER A 367 8.55 -41.36 -0.66
CA SER A 367 9.24 -41.86 0.53
C SER A 367 9.75 -43.29 0.34
N ASN A 368 8.94 -44.17 -0.25
CA ASN A 368 9.34 -45.55 -0.55
C ASN A 368 10.52 -45.59 -1.53
N CYS A 369 10.51 -44.77 -2.57
CA CYS A 369 11.64 -44.66 -3.50
C CYS A 369 12.91 -44.18 -2.79
N ARG A 370 12.82 -43.20 -1.88
CA ARG A 370 13.97 -42.76 -1.07
C ARG A 370 14.53 -43.90 -0.21
N HIS A 371 13.65 -44.60 0.50
CA HIS A 371 14.02 -45.74 1.32
C HIS A 371 14.68 -46.87 0.50
N GLN A 372 14.11 -47.21 -0.66
CA GLN A 372 14.68 -48.22 -1.56
C GLN A 372 16.06 -47.81 -2.09
N LEU A 373 16.24 -46.53 -2.46
CA LEU A 373 17.54 -46.02 -2.88
C LEU A 373 18.60 -46.12 -1.76
N ASP A 374 18.22 -45.87 -0.51
CA ASP A 374 19.11 -46.04 0.64
C ASP A 374 19.47 -47.50 0.89
N LEU A 375 18.50 -48.42 0.79
CA LEU A 375 18.74 -49.86 0.89
C LEU A 375 19.68 -50.35 -0.22
N ILE A 376 19.45 -49.94 -1.47
CA ILE A 376 20.33 -50.26 -2.60
C ILE A 376 21.73 -49.71 -2.34
N ASN A 377 21.85 -48.45 -1.90
CA ASN A 377 23.14 -47.86 -1.59
C ASN A 377 23.89 -48.64 -0.51
N LYS A 378 23.22 -49.07 0.57
CA LYS A 378 23.81 -49.92 1.62
C LYS A 378 24.20 -51.30 1.08
N LYS A 379 23.28 -52.00 0.40
CA LYS A 379 23.48 -53.33 -0.19
C LYS A 379 24.71 -53.39 -1.09
N TYR A 380 24.85 -52.43 -2.01
CA TYR A 380 25.98 -52.38 -2.92
C TYR A 380 27.26 -51.84 -2.28
N ARG A 381 27.17 -50.98 -1.24
CA ARG A 381 28.35 -50.58 -0.46
C ARG A 381 29.01 -51.78 0.22
N PHE A 382 28.23 -52.67 0.84
CA PHE A 382 28.76 -53.90 1.43
C PHE A 382 29.40 -54.82 0.38
N LYS A 383 28.78 -54.99 -0.79
CA LYS A 383 29.32 -55.81 -1.88
C LYS A 383 30.62 -55.25 -2.48
N LEU A 384 30.76 -53.92 -2.53
CA LEU A 384 31.93 -53.26 -3.10
C LEU A 384 33.12 -53.15 -2.13
N ASN A 385 32.89 -53.23 -0.81
CA ASN A 385 33.95 -53.08 0.20
C ASN A 385 35.03 -54.18 0.14
N ASN A 386 34.70 -55.37 -0.36
CA ASN A 386 35.62 -56.53 -0.39
C ASN A 386 36.29 -56.73 -1.76
N LEU A 387 36.13 -55.80 -2.71
CA LEU A 387 36.59 -55.94 -4.10
C LEU A 387 37.56 -54.83 -4.49
N SER A 388 38.58 -55.17 -5.31
CA SER A 388 39.52 -54.18 -5.84
C SER A 388 38.85 -53.31 -6.91
N LYS A 389 39.10 -52.00 -6.88
CA LYS A 389 38.45 -51.01 -7.76
C LYS A 389 38.69 -51.26 -9.26
N ASN A 390 39.78 -51.94 -9.63
CA ASN A 390 40.16 -52.23 -11.01
C ASN A 390 39.67 -53.60 -11.50
N SER A 391 38.97 -54.38 -10.66
CA SER A 391 38.44 -55.68 -11.05
C SER A 391 37.22 -55.55 -11.99
N LEU A 392 37.13 -56.48 -12.95
CA LEU A 392 36.00 -56.55 -13.88
C LEU A 392 34.67 -56.80 -13.14
N GLU A 393 34.71 -57.48 -11.99
CA GLU A 393 33.57 -57.73 -11.11
C GLU A 393 33.08 -56.45 -10.40
N TYR A 394 34.00 -55.59 -9.95
CA TYR A 394 33.66 -54.29 -9.37
C TYR A 394 32.87 -53.42 -10.35
N GLN A 395 33.31 -53.38 -11.62
CA GLN A 395 32.61 -52.64 -12.68
C GLN A 395 31.22 -53.23 -12.98
N LYS A 396 31.10 -54.56 -13.05
CA LYS A 396 29.79 -55.23 -13.23
C LYS A 396 28.81 -54.88 -12.10
N ILE A 397 29.25 -54.88 -10.86
CA ILE A 397 28.40 -54.58 -9.68
C ILE A 397 27.94 -53.11 -9.68
N ILE A 398 28.79 -52.18 -10.12
CA ILE A 398 28.41 -50.76 -10.26
C ILE A 398 27.35 -50.59 -11.36
N ASN A 399 27.52 -51.26 -12.51
CA ASN A 399 26.53 -51.19 -13.59
C ASN A 399 25.17 -51.73 -13.11
N LEU A 400 25.14 -52.87 -12.41
CA LEU A 400 23.93 -53.41 -11.80
C LEU A 400 23.30 -52.44 -10.78
N LYS A 401 24.11 -51.80 -9.93
CA LYS A 401 23.62 -50.76 -9.01
C LYS A 401 22.97 -49.60 -9.77
N SER A 402 23.61 -49.15 -10.85
CA SER A 402 23.14 -48.03 -11.65
C SER A 402 21.80 -48.35 -12.34
N GLU A 403 21.62 -49.58 -12.83
CA GLU A 403 20.37 -50.06 -13.42
C GLU A 403 19.24 -50.11 -12.39
N GLU A 404 19.50 -50.66 -11.19
CA GLU A 404 18.50 -50.77 -10.12
C GLU A 404 18.08 -49.37 -9.60
N ILE A 405 19.02 -48.44 -9.51
CA ILE A 405 18.75 -47.02 -9.20
C ILE A 405 17.91 -46.38 -10.32
N LYS A 406 18.27 -46.64 -11.59
CA LYS A 406 17.57 -46.08 -12.75
C LYS A 406 16.11 -46.54 -12.77
N LYS A 407 15.85 -47.84 -12.59
CA LYS A 407 14.51 -48.43 -12.53
C LYS A 407 13.65 -47.82 -11.42
N ASN A 408 14.20 -47.62 -10.22
CA ASN A 408 13.47 -46.99 -9.12
C ASN A 408 13.18 -45.50 -9.37
N LYS A 409 14.14 -44.76 -9.93
CA LYS A 409 13.93 -43.37 -10.33
C LYS A 409 12.89 -43.24 -11.43
N GLU A 410 12.85 -44.19 -12.37
CA GLU A 410 11.88 -44.22 -13.46
C GLU A 410 10.45 -44.37 -12.94
N LEU A 411 10.20 -45.30 -12.00
CA LEU A 411 8.90 -45.45 -11.34
C LEU A 411 8.44 -44.15 -10.65
N LEU A 412 9.36 -43.47 -9.95
CA LEU A 412 9.06 -42.17 -9.33
C LEU A 412 8.76 -41.10 -10.38
N MET A 413 9.48 -41.08 -11.49
CA MET A 413 9.26 -40.13 -12.59
C MET A 413 7.92 -40.35 -13.28
N ILE A 414 7.51 -41.60 -13.51
CA ILE A 414 6.18 -41.94 -14.05
C ILE A 414 5.09 -41.44 -13.11
N SER A 415 5.18 -41.76 -11.81
CA SER A 415 4.22 -41.29 -10.81
C SER A 415 4.15 -39.76 -10.73
N LYS A 416 5.32 -39.10 -10.77
CA LYS A 416 5.44 -37.65 -10.81
C LYS A 416 4.73 -37.08 -12.05
N ASN A 417 5.02 -37.61 -13.23
CA ASN A 417 4.46 -37.13 -14.49
C ASN A 417 2.93 -37.31 -14.50
N ASN A 418 2.42 -38.47 -14.08
CA ASN A 418 0.97 -38.71 -13.97
C ASN A 418 0.30 -37.70 -13.04
N TYR A 419 0.89 -37.43 -11.87
CA TYR A 419 0.36 -36.45 -10.91
C TYR A 419 0.36 -35.02 -11.49
N TYR A 420 1.47 -34.59 -12.09
CA TYR A 420 1.57 -33.24 -12.66
C TYR A 420 0.78 -33.07 -13.97
N GLN A 421 0.59 -34.12 -14.76
CA GLN A 421 -0.25 -34.10 -15.95
C GLN A 421 -1.72 -33.99 -15.58
N LYS A 422 -2.17 -34.72 -14.55
CA LYS A 422 -3.56 -34.70 -14.08
C LYS A 422 -3.98 -33.34 -13.51
N TYR A 423 -3.09 -32.69 -12.75
CA TYR A 423 -3.44 -31.45 -12.04
C TYR A 423 -2.83 -30.18 -12.63
N GLY A 424 -1.79 -30.30 -13.44
CA GLY A 424 -0.99 -29.18 -13.96
C GLY A 424 0.06 -28.69 -12.96
N PHE A 425 1.31 -28.57 -13.40
CA PHE A 425 2.41 -28.04 -12.57
C PHE A 425 2.10 -26.66 -12.00
N TRP A 426 1.69 -25.72 -12.84
CA TRP A 426 1.40 -24.35 -12.42
C TRP A 426 0.21 -24.24 -11.45
N ASN A 427 -0.80 -25.09 -11.63
CA ASN A 427 -1.96 -25.13 -10.73
C ASN A 427 -1.58 -25.63 -9.34
N LEU A 428 -0.69 -26.62 -9.27
CA LEU A 428 -0.17 -27.15 -8.01
C LEU A 428 0.77 -26.15 -7.33
N PHE A 429 1.68 -25.53 -8.09
CA PHE A 429 2.66 -24.58 -7.56
C PHE A 429 1.98 -23.34 -6.95
N PHE A 430 0.99 -22.78 -7.64
CA PHE A 430 0.27 -21.59 -7.17
C PHE A 430 -1.02 -21.90 -6.40
N ASN A 431 -1.33 -23.18 -6.16
CA ASN A 431 -2.56 -23.64 -5.52
C ASN A 431 -3.85 -23.00 -6.09
N VAL A 432 -3.99 -23.10 -7.40
CA VAL A 432 -5.08 -22.50 -8.19
C VAL A 432 -6.40 -23.24 -7.93
N ASN A 433 -7.49 -22.49 -7.76
CA ASN A 433 -8.83 -23.06 -7.81
C ASN A 433 -9.29 -23.20 -9.26
N ILE A 434 -9.54 -24.43 -9.70
CA ILE A 434 -9.97 -24.75 -11.07
C ILE A 434 -11.43 -24.30 -11.32
N PHE A 435 -12.26 -24.26 -10.28
CA PHE A 435 -13.67 -23.88 -10.36
C PHE A 435 -13.91 -22.37 -10.27
N SER A 436 -12.84 -21.56 -10.15
CA SER A 436 -12.91 -20.10 -10.02
C SER A 436 -13.78 -19.42 -11.09
N LYS A 437 -13.66 -19.84 -12.36
CA LYS A 437 -14.43 -19.33 -13.50
C LYS A 437 -15.92 -19.65 -13.41
N GLU A 438 -16.28 -20.81 -12.87
CA GLU A 438 -17.69 -21.17 -12.66
C GLU A 438 -18.27 -20.36 -11.51
N ILE A 439 -17.51 -20.18 -10.43
CA ILE A 439 -17.91 -19.32 -9.30
C ILE A 439 -18.11 -17.87 -9.79
N GLU A 440 -17.30 -17.37 -10.74
CA GLU A 440 -17.51 -16.07 -11.40
C GLU A 440 -18.85 -15.96 -12.07
N LYS A 441 -19.15 -16.91 -12.94
CA LYS A 441 -20.42 -16.90 -13.68
C LYS A 441 -21.62 -16.95 -12.74
N LEU A 442 -21.51 -17.64 -11.59
CA LEU A 442 -22.56 -17.67 -10.58
C LEU A 442 -22.78 -16.33 -9.88
N ASN A 443 -21.72 -15.59 -9.55
CA ASN A 443 -21.83 -14.31 -8.85
C ASN A 443 -22.10 -13.12 -9.77
N ASN A 444 -21.79 -13.25 -11.06
CA ASN A 444 -22.03 -12.23 -12.08
C ASN A 444 -22.79 -12.83 -13.29
N PRO A 445 -24.07 -13.22 -13.12
CA PRO A 445 -24.81 -13.93 -14.15
C PRO A 445 -25.01 -13.11 -15.44
N ASN A 446 -25.09 -11.78 -15.30
CA ASN A 446 -25.28 -10.85 -16.42
C ASN A 446 -23.95 -10.37 -17.04
N GLN A 447 -22.80 -10.90 -16.58
CA GLN A 447 -21.47 -10.60 -17.11
C GLN A 447 -21.12 -9.10 -17.15
N PHE A 448 -21.52 -8.35 -16.12
CA PHE A 448 -21.17 -6.94 -16.02
C PHE A 448 -19.64 -6.75 -15.93
N LYS A 449 -19.12 -5.74 -16.63
CA LYS A 449 -17.73 -5.29 -16.52
C LYS A 449 -17.54 -4.63 -15.16
N ILE A 450 -16.73 -5.24 -14.31
CA ILE A 450 -16.49 -4.75 -12.96
C ILE A 450 -15.00 -4.52 -12.71
N ILE A 451 -14.72 -3.44 -11.99
CA ILE A 451 -13.41 -3.16 -11.40
C ILE A 451 -13.29 -4.09 -10.21
N ARG A 452 -12.21 -4.87 -10.12
CA ARG A 452 -12.01 -5.85 -9.05
C ARG A 452 -11.33 -5.22 -7.85
N SER A 453 -11.45 -5.87 -6.70
CA SER A 453 -10.69 -5.49 -5.51
C SER A 453 -9.19 -5.58 -5.77
N GLY A 454 -8.45 -4.54 -5.40
CA GLY A 454 -7.01 -4.38 -5.59
C GLY A 454 -6.66 -3.40 -6.70
N VAL A 455 -7.60 -3.09 -7.61
CA VAL A 455 -7.35 -2.14 -8.69
C VAL A 455 -7.16 -0.73 -8.16
N LEU A 456 -7.96 -0.29 -7.17
CA LEU A 456 -7.81 1.05 -6.59
C LEU A 456 -6.43 1.21 -5.93
N THR A 457 -5.97 0.17 -5.24
CA THR A 457 -4.62 0.09 -4.69
C THR A 457 -3.55 0.22 -5.78
N GLY A 458 -3.70 -0.50 -6.89
CA GLY A 458 -2.80 -0.38 -8.04
C GLY A 458 -2.82 1.01 -8.69
N CYS A 459 -4.01 1.63 -8.82
CA CYS A 459 -4.17 2.99 -9.33
C CYS A 459 -3.53 4.03 -8.41
N TYR A 460 -3.59 3.85 -7.10
CA TYR A 460 -2.85 4.67 -6.14
C TYR A 460 -1.33 4.57 -6.40
N VAL A 461 -0.77 3.35 -6.43
CA VAL A 461 0.67 3.15 -6.62
C VAL A 461 1.13 3.80 -7.94
N LEU A 462 0.41 3.52 -9.02
CA LEU A 462 0.71 4.06 -10.35
C LEU A 462 0.60 5.60 -10.37
N GLY A 463 -0.53 6.15 -9.91
CA GLY A 463 -0.78 7.59 -9.97
C GLY A 463 0.17 8.38 -9.08
N TYR A 464 0.43 7.91 -7.85
CA TYR A 464 1.37 8.55 -6.94
C TYR A 464 2.78 8.56 -7.53
N LEU A 465 3.20 7.48 -8.19
CA LEU A 465 4.53 7.42 -8.81
C LEU A 465 4.64 8.30 -10.04
N ILE A 466 3.56 8.48 -10.83
CA ILE A 466 3.54 9.46 -11.91
C ILE A 466 3.74 10.87 -11.34
N ILE A 467 2.95 11.25 -10.33
CA ILE A 467 3.07 12.55 -9.65
C ILE A 467 4.50 12.71 -9.12
N ARG A 468 5.01 11.68 -8.45
CA ARG A 468 6.36 11.69 -7.89
C ARG A 468 7.42 11.89 -8.95
N ILE A 469 7.40 11.13 -10.04
CA ILE A 469 8.36 11.28 -11.15
C ILE A 469 8.34 12.69 -11.71
N ILE A 470 7.15 13.28 -11.91
CA ILE A 470 7.03 14.66 -12.40
C ILE A 470 7.63 15.64 -11.39
N LEU A 471 7.26 15.55 -10.11
CA LEU A 471 7.71 16.49 -9.07
C LEU A 471 9.20 16.35 -8.75
N GLU A 472 9.75 15.15 -8.89
CA GLU A 472 11.17 14.87 -8.68
C GLU A 472 12.06 15.63 -9.68
N THR A 473 11.52 16.02 -10.85
CA THR A 473 12.26 16.87 -11.81
C THR A 473 12.53 18.28 -11.29
N PHE A 474 11.72 18.74 -10.34
CA PHE A 474 11.82 20.05 -9.68
C PHE A 474 12.60 20.01 -8.36
N ARG A 475 13.12 18.84 -7.96
CA ARG A 475 13.91 18.69 -6.72
C ARG A 475 15.40 18.87 -6.98
N GLN A 476 16.12 19.28 -5.93
CA GLN A 476 17.58 19.32 -5.97
C GLN A 476 18.17 17.92 -5.83
N ASN A 477 19.39 17.71 -6.33
CA ASN A 477 20.02 16.37 -6.37
C ASN A 477 20.12 15.70 -4.99
N HIS A 478 20.34 16.47 -3.92
CA HIS A 478 20.45 15.94 -2.55
C HIS A 478 19.09 15.64 -1.90
N GLU A 479 17.99 16.17 -2.45
CA GLU A 479 16.62 15.95 -1.97
C GLU A 479 15.90 14.83 -2.73
N LEU A 480 16.59 14.23 -3.70
CA LEU A 480 16.09 13.10 -4.47
C LEU A 480 15.87 11.88 -3.57
N PHE A 481 14.92 11.04 -3.95
CA PHE A 481 14.65 9.75 -3.30
C PHE A 481 15.88 8.85 -3.24
N ILE A 482 16.76 8.91 -4.25
CA ILE A 482 18.15 8.47 -4.16
C ILE A 482 19.03 9.71 -4.26
N GLN A 483 19.54 10.12 -3.10
CA GLN A 483 20.34 11.33 -2.96
C GLN A 483 21.55 11.27 -3.91
N ASN A 484 21.78 12.38 -4.60
CA ASN A 484 22.91 12.62 -5.51
C ASN A 484 23.01 11.71 -6.74
N HIS A 485 22.03 10.83 -7.00
CA HIS A 485 22.03 9.92 -8.14
C HIS A 485 20.77 10.05 -8.99
N ARG A 486 20.70 11.12 -9.79
CA ARG A 486 19.51 11.48 -10.59
C ARG A 486 19.04 10.38 -11.54
N VAL A 487 19.94 9.77 -12.31
CA VAL A 487 19.57 8.72 -13.28
C VAL A 487 19.03 7.48 -12.57
N ILE A 488 19.75 6.98 -11.56
CA ILE A 488 19.34 5.78 -10.81
C ILE A 488 18.01 6.03 -10.10
N ASN A 489 17.80 7.24 -9.59
CA ASN A 489 16.54 7.65 -8.97
C ASN A 489 15.35 7.44 -9.92
N PHE A 490 15.41 7.98 -11.15
CA PHE A 490 14.35 7.82 -12.13
C PHE A 490 14.19 6.38 -12.61
N VAL A 491 15.28 5.62 -12.74
CA VAL A 491 15.21 4.18 -13.08
C VAL A 491 14.46 3.40 -12.02
N ILE A 492 14.77 3.61 -10.73
CA ILE A 492 14.08 2.93 -9.63
C ILE A 492 12.62 3.36 -9.56
N LEU A 493 12.33 4.68 -9.65
CA LEU A 493 10.95 5.16 -9.65
C LEU A 493 10.13 4.57 -10.82
N SER A 494 10.73 4.45 -12.01
CA SER A 494 10.09 3.82 -13.17
C SER A 494 9.84 2.32 -12.97
N ALA A 495 10.78 1.60 -12.34
CA ALA A 495 10.60 0.19 -12.00
C ALA A 495 9.46 -0.02 -10.99
N ILE A 496 9.36 0.84 -9.97
CA ILE A 496 8.24 0.79 -9.02
C ILE A 496 6.92 1.18 -9.73
N LEU A 497 6.94 2.11 -10.69
CA LEU A 497 5.74 2.47 -11.45
C LEU A 497 5.18 1.27 -12.24
N LEU A 498 6.06 0.46 -12.85
CA LEU A 498 5.67 -0.79 -13.50
C LEU A 498 5.01 -1.78 -12.52
N SER A 499 5.42 -1.78 -11.25
CA SER A 499 4.76 -2.61 -10.22
C SER A 499 3.30 -2.21 -9.98
N GLY A 500 2.96 -0.92 -10.10
CA GLY A 500 1.58 -0.43 -10.04
C GLY A 500 0.71 -0.99 -11.16
N ILE A 501 1.22 -0.95 -12.41
CA ILE A 501 0.56 -1.58 -13.57
C ILE A 501 0.39 -3.07 -13.36
N PHE A 502 1.44 -3.74 -12.87
CA PHE A 502 1.40 -5.17 -12.58
C PHE A 502 0.33 -5.51 -11.52
N ILE A 503 0.20 -4.71 -10.45
CA ILE A 503 -0.85 -4.90 -9.43
C ILE A 503 -2.23 -4.77 -10.07
N ILE A 504 -2.47 -3.76 -10.92
CA ILE A 504 -3.75 -3.59 -11.62
C ILE A 504 -4.05 -4.82 -12.47
N LEU A 505 -3.11 -5.26 -13.31
CA LEU A 505 -3.31 -6.42 -14.19
C LEU A 505 -3.53 -7.71 -13.39
N LEU A 506 -2.75 -7.92 -12.34
CA LEU A 506 -2.85 -9.09 -11.47
C LEU A 506 -4.20 -9.14 -10.75
N THR A 507 -4.62 -8.03 -10.15
CA THR A 507 -5.87 -7.97 -9.37
C THR A 507 -7.11 -7.97 -10.25
N GLN A 508 -7.06 -7.35 -11.43
CA GLN A 508 -8.17 -7.31 -12.36
C GLN A 508 -8.38 -8.63 -13.11
N PHE A 509 -7.31 -9.27 -13.59
CA PHE A 509 -7.42 -10.38 -14.55
C PHE A 509 -6.92 -11.74 -14.04
N ILE A 510 -6.04 -11.78 -13.03
CA ILE A 510 -5.42 -13.03 -12.60
C ILE A 510 -6.05 -13.49 -11.28
N SER A 511 -6.04 -12.64 -10.27
CA SER A 511 -6.40 -12.96 -8.89
C SER A 511 -7.79 -13.61 -8.79
N PRO A 512 -8.86 -13.03 -9.38
CA PRO A 512 -10.24 -13.55 -9.26
C PRO A 512 -10.43 -14.88 -9.97
N TYR A 513 -9.71 -15.10 -11.07
CA TYR A 513 -9.80 -16.34 -11.83
C TYR A 513 -8.84 -17.41 -11.35
N LYS A 514 -7.97 -17.12 -10.38
CA LYS A 514 -6.94 -18.06 -9.92
C LYS A 514 -7.12 -18.50 -8.46
N TRP A 515 -7.44 -17.59 -7.55
CA TRP A 515 -7.47 -17.88 -6.11
C TRP A 515 -8.84 -17.71 -5.45
N ARG A 516 -9.88 -17.53 -6.26
CA ARG A 516 -11.24 -17.41 -5.75
C ARG A 516 -11.72 -18.67 -5.04
N GLN A 517 -12.52 -18.47 -4.00
CA GLN A 517 -13.18 -19.51 -3.23
C GLN A 517 -14.63 -19.11 -2.94
N ILE A 518 -15.47 -20.08 -2.59
CA ILE A 518 -16.88 -19.84 -2.24
C ILE A 518 -16.94 -19.17 -0.87
N GLY A 519 -17.90 -18.25 -0.71
CA GLY A 519 -18.04 -17.44 0.50
C GLY A 519 -17.00 -16.33 0.65
N TRP A 520 -15.91 -16.35 -0.14
CA TRP A 520 -14.95 -15.26 -0.14
C TRP A 520 -15.51 -14.01 -0.81
N LEU A 521 -15.39 -12.91 -0.09
CA LEU A 521 -15.53 -11.55 -0.55
C LEU A 521 -14.33 -11.20 -1.43
N TYR A 522 -14.23 -11.89 -2.55
CA TYR A 522 -13.20 -11.74 -3.56
C TYR A 522 -13.65 -10.78 -4.68
N GLU A 523 -14.96 -10.50 -4.74
CA GLU A 523 -15.69 -10.20 -5.97
C GLU A 523 -16.58 -8.98 -5.93
N LYS A 524 -17.23 -8.73 -4.79
CA LYS A 524 -18.17 -7.64 -4.65
C LYS A 524 -17.32 -6.40 -4.51
N SER A 525 -16.98 -5.75 -5.62
CA SER A 525 -16.18 -4.53 -5.63
C SER A 525 -16.97 -3.33 -5.11
N TYR A 526 -17.37 -3.41 -3.85
CA TYR A 526 -18.37 -2.58 -3.20
C TYR A 526 -18.37 -1.08 -3.56
#